data_AF-A0A4Q1CY08-F1
#
_entry.id   AF-A0A4Q1CY08-F1
#
_cell.length_a   1.000
_cell.length_b   1.000
_cell.length_c   1.000
_cell.angle_alpha   90.00
_cell.angle_beta   90.00
_cell.angle_gamma   90.00
#
_symmetry.space_group_name_H-M   'P 1'
#
loop_
_entity.id
_entity.type
_entity.pdbx_description
1 polymer ?
#
loop_
_entity_poly.entity_id
_entity_poly.type
_entity_poly.pdbx_seq_one_letter_code
_entity_poly.pdbx_strand_id
1 'polypeptide(L)'
;MSRRTLMLCIATAMAVPAFAETPLSVDRTELDSKGEIIIVRRTTWPDFDGAHIQVDQHLKPDGFGRLIYRYSDQSEATKLYHQAFCASMDMEPSEGEGTIEGPAAGWVCTRENAPGSCVGIQHRSFYPS
;
A
#
# COMPACT_ATOMS: atom_id res chain seq x y z
N MET A 1 41.26 32.39 54.12
CA MET A 1 40.97 31.08 53.49
C MET A 1 39.48 31.01 53.19
N SER A 2 39.08 31.00 51.91
CA SER A 2 37.69 30.75 51.51
C SER A 2 37.72 29.98 50.20
N ARG A 3 37.33 28.70 50.25
CA ARG A 3 37.20 27.81 49.08
C ARG A 3 35.81 28.04 48.48
N ARG A 4 35.75 28.58 47.26
CA ARG A 4 34.53 28.60 46.45
C ARG A 4 34.63 27.49 45.42
N THR A 5 33.95 26.37 45.67
CA THR A 5 33.80 25.26 44.74
C THR A 5 32.75 25.64 43.70
N LEU A 6 33.16 25.73 42.43
CA LEU A 6 32.25 25.91 41.30
C LEU A 6 31.73 24.54 40.87
N MET A 7 30.44 24.26 41.11
CA MET A 7 29.75 23.06 40.63
C MET A 7 29.32 23.32 39.18
N LEU A 8 29.98 22.65 38.23
CA LEU A 8 29.62 22.68 36.82
C LEU A 8 28.64 21.52 36.54
N CYS A 9 27.34 21.82 36.51
CA CYS A 9 26.33 20.86 36.07
C CYS A 9 26.38 20.75 34.54
N ILE A 10 27.08 19.73 34.03
CA ILE A 10 27.05 19.38 32.61
C ILE A 10 25.73 18.66 32.35
N ALA A 11 24.75 19.40 31.81
CA ALA A 11 23.52 18.82 31.29
C ALA A 11 23.82 18.17 29.93
N THR A 12 24.03 16.86 29.91
CA THR A 12 24.05 16.08 28.67
C THR A 12 22.63 15.99 28.13
N ALA A 13 22.30 16.82 27.14
CA ALA A 13 21.09 16.66 26.35
C ALA A 13 21.19 15.33 25.59
N MET A 14 20.44 14.33 26.03
CA MET A 14 20.27 13.10 25.27
C MET A 14 19.41 13.44 24.06
N ALA A 15 20.03 13.56 22.87
CA ALA A 15 19.30 13.63 21.63
C ALA A 15 18.59 12.28 21.44
N VAL A 16 17.30 12.24 21.74
CA VAL A 16 16.46 11.08 21.43
C VAL A 16 16.39 10.99 19.91
N PRO A 17 16.81 9.88 19.29
CA PRO A 17 16.62 9.73 17.85
C PRO A 17 15.11 9.74 17.59
N ALA A 18 14.66 10.69 16.78
CA ALA A 18 13.33 10.63 16.21
C ALA A 18 13.32 9.40 15.29
N PHE A 19 12.64 8.34 15.72
CA PHE A 19 12.30 7.25 14.81
C PHE A 19 11.37 7.83 13.76
N ALA A 20 11.90 8.08 12.56
CA ALA A 20 11.07 8.39 11.41
C ALA A 20 10.24 7.13 11.12
N GLU A 21 8.94 7.21 11.32
CA GLU A 21 8.02 6.13 10.93
C GLU A 21 8.15 5.94 9.42
N THR A 22 8.50 4.72 8.99
CA THR A 22 8.50 4.39 7.56
C THR A 22 7.06 4.52 7.06
N PRO A 23 6.82 5.34 6.02
CA PRO A 23 5.46 5.54 5.53
C PRO A 23 4.90 4.23 4.96
N LEU A 24 3.63 3.94 5.25
CA LEU A 24 2.90 2.76 4.76
C LEU A 24 2.84 2.70 3.22
N SER A 25 2.90 3.85 2.56
CA SER A 25 2.93 3.99 1.11
C SER A 25 3.66 5.27 0.70
N VAL A 26 4.17 5.28 -0.53
CA VAL A 26 4.79 6.46 -1.14
C VAL A 26 4.07 6.78 -2.44
N ASP A 27 3.47 7.96 -2.50
CA ASP A 27 2.71 8.41 -3.66
C ASP A 27 3.55 9.30 -4.56
N ARG A 28 3.37 9.13 -5.87
CA ARG A 28 3.87 10.04 -6.92
C ARG A 28 2.72 10.45 -7.80
N THR A 29 2.62 11.74 -8.10
CA THR A 29 1.68 12.23 -9.10
C THR A 29 2.31 12.14 -10.47
N GLU A 30 1.64 11.48 -11.41
CA GLU A 30 2.10 11.28 -12.78
C GLU A 30 0.96 11.59 -13.77
N LEU A 31 1.28 11.63 -15.06
CA LEU A 31 0.29 11.71 -16.14
C LEU A 31 0.23 10.38 -16.86
N ASP A 32 -0.98 9.88 -17.13
CA ASP A 32 -1.15 8.69 -17.96
C ASP A 32 -0.90 8.98 -19.45
N SER A 33 -1.04 7.96 -20.30
CA SER A 33 -0.83 8.07 -21.75
C SER A 33 -1.83 8.99 -22.45
N LYS A 34 -2.92 9.37 -21.80
CA LYS A 34 -3.93 10.31 -22.28
C LYS A 34 -3.72 11.72 -21.72
N GLY A 35 -2.73 11.92 -20.85
CA GLY A 35 -2.45 13.19 -20.19
C GLY A 35 -3.32 13.43 -18.96
N GLU A 36 -4.02 12.42 -18.44
CA GLU A 36 -4.82 12.52 -17.24
C GLU A 36 -3.97 12.33 -15.98
N ILE A 37 -4.29 13.03 -14.90
CA ILE A 37 -3.58 12.89 -13.63
C ILE A 37 -3.87 11.52 -13.02
N ILE A 38 -2.80 10.81 -12.66
CA ILE A 38 -2.83 9.59 -11.88
C ILE A 38 -1.92 9.72 -10.66
N ILE A 39 -2.22 8.94 -9.63
CA ILE A 39 -1.35 8.71 -8.48
C ILE A 39 -0.74 7.32 -8.62
N VAL A 40 0.58 7.25 -8.70
CA VAL A 40 1.31 6.00 -8.60
C VAL A 40 1.68 5.77 -7.14
N ARG A 41 0.99 4.83 -6.51
CA ARG A 41 1.19 4.45 -5.10
C ARG A 41 2.13 3.26 -5.01
N ARG A 42 3.29 3.46 -4.41
CA ARG A 42 4.26 2.41 -4.11
C ARG A 42 4.01 1.82 -2.72
N THR A 43 3.88 0.50 -2.65
CA THR A 43 3.73 -0.25 -1.40
C THR A 43 4.57 -1.51 -1.38
N THR A 44 4.93 -1.95 -0.16
CA THR A 44 5.72 -3.16 0.05
C THR A 44 4.80 -4.36 0.21
N TRP A 45 5.07 -5.45 -0.50
CA TRP A 45 4.28 -6.67 -0.48
C TRP A 45 5.18 -7.92 -0.48
N PRO A 46 4.70 -9.10 -0.03
CA PRO A 46 5.48 -10.33 -0.09
C PRO A 46 5.80 -10.73 -1.53
N ASP A 47 6.98 -11.30 -1.75
CA ASP A 47 7.38 -11.87 -3.04
C ASP A 47 6.98 -13.35 -3.22
N PHE A 48 6.27 -13.91 -2.23
CA PHE A 48 5.85 -15.32 -2.13
C PHE A 48 6.95 -16.33 -1.77
N ASP A 49 8.21 -15.90 -1.66
CA ASP A 49 9.37 -16.72 -1.29
C ASP A 49 10.00 -16.31 0.07
N GLY A 50 9.31 -15.42 0.81
CA GLY A 50 9.71 -14.97 2.14
C GLY A 50 10.47 -13.64 2.15
N ALA A 51 10.69 -13.02 1.00
CA ALA A 51 11.15 -11.64 0.90
C ALA A 51 9.98 -10.69 0.57
N HIS A 52 10.32 -9.45 0.24
CA HIS A 52 9.35 -8.41 -0.10
C HIS A 52 9.76 -7.69 -1.38
N ILE A 53 8.76 -7.24 -2.13
CA ILE A 53 8.88 -6.47 -3.36
C ILE A 53 8.11 -5.16 -3.25
N GLN A 54 8.57 -4.14 -3.98
CA GLN A 54 7.83 -2.90 -4.17
C GLN A 54 6.85 -3.05 -5.32
N VAL A 55 5.56 -2.80 -5.06
CA VAL A 55 4.51 -2.84 -6.07
C VAL A 55 3.93 -1.44 -6.23
N ASP A 56 3.86 -1.00 -7.48
CA ASP A 56 3.25 0.27 -7.85
C ASP A 56 1.79 0.01 -8.31
N GLN A 57 0.84 0.75 -7.72
CA GLN A 57 -0.56 0.79 -8.14
C GLN A 57 -0.85 2.12 -8.82
N HIS A 58 -1.46 2.09 -10.01
CA HIS A 58 -1.96 3.27 -10.70
C HIS A 58 -3.38 3.58 -10.21
N LEU A 59 -3.56 4.75 -9.61
CA LEU A 59 -4.80 5.14 -8.97
C LEU A 59 -5.30 6.45 -9.58
N LYS A 60 -6.59 6.52 -9.90
CA LYS A 60 -7.22 7.75 -10.42
C LYS A 60 -7.89 8.52 -9.29
N PRO A 61 -7.60 9.81 -9.09
CA PRO A 61 -8.37 10.63 -8.18
C PRO A 61 -9.84 10.68 -8.60
N ASP A 62 -10.76 10.53 -7.64
CA ASP A 62 -12.20 10.61 -7.90
C ASP A 62 -12.77 12.04 -7.83
N GLY A 63 -11.93 13.02 -7.50
CA GLY A 63 -12.30 14.43 -7.28
C GLY A 63 -12.83 14.75 -5.88
N PHE A 64 -13.07 13.75 -5.03
CA PHE A 64 -13.55 13.88 -3.66
C PHE A 64 -12.50 13.46 -2.61
N GLY A 65 -11.25 13.31 -3.05
CA GLY A 65 -10.12 12.93 -2.19
C GLY A 65 -9.95 11.42 -2.00
N ARG A 66 -10.72 10.60 -2.72
CA ARG A 66 -10.53 9.14 -2.77
C ARG A 66 -9.81 8.76 -4.05
N LEU A 67 -9.25 7.56 -4.05
CA LEU A 67 -8.47 7.02 -5.14
C LEU A 67 -9.17 5.79 -5.71
N ILE A 68 -9.26 5.71 -7.03
CA ILE A 68 -9.91 4.61 -7.74
C ILE A 68 -8.84 3.70 -8.32
N TYR A 69 -8.89 2.44 -7.91
CA TYR A 69 -8.15 1.35 -8.53
C TYR A 69 -9.04 0.69 -9.59
N ARG A 70 -8.49 0.50 -10.78
CA ARG A 70 -9.06 -0.32 -11.85
C ARG A 70 -8.02 -1.31 -12.30
N TYR A 71 -8.39 -2.59 -12.38
CA TYR A 71 -7.47 -3.63 -12.86
C TYR A 71 -6.92 -3.32 -14.26
N SER A 72 -7.78 -2.86 -15.17
CA SER A 72 -7.42 -2.55 -16.56
C SER A 72 -6.37 -1.43 -16.69
N ASP A 73 -6.37 -0.46 -15.77
CA ASP A 73 -5.46 0.69 -15.77
C ASP A 73 -4.05 0.36 -15.23
N GLN A 74 -3.87 -0.82 -14.64
CA GLN A 74 -2.60 -1.23 -14.06
C GLN A 74 -1.56 -1.63 -15.12
N SER A 75 -0.29 -1.44 -14.76
CA SER A 75 0.85 -1.98 -15.51
C SER A 75 0.77 -3.52 -15.61
N GLU A 76 1.44 -4.10 -16.60
CA GLU A 76 1.51 -5.56 -16.74
C GLU A 76 2.15 -6.22 -15.52
N ALA A 77 3.21 -5.63 -14.97
CA ALA A 77 3.87 -6.13 -13.75
C ALA A 77 2.91 -6.14 -12.55
N THR A 78 2.12 -5.09 -12.37
CA THR A 78 1.12 -5.00 -11.28
C THR A 78 0.00 -6.01 -11.47
N LYS A 79 -0.46 -6.24 -12.71
CA LYS A 79 -1.47 -7.26 -13.03
C LYS A 79 -0.97 -8.66 -12.69
N LEU A 80 0.26 -8.98 -13.09
CA LEU A 80 0.91 -10.25 -12.76
C LEU A 80 1.05 -10.44 -11.25
N TYR A 81 1.42 -9.39 -10.52
CA TYR A 81 1.47 -9.44 -9.06
C TYR A 81 0.09 -9.73 -8.46
N HIS A 82 -0.96 -9.02 -8.90
CA HIS A 82 -2.33 -9.22 -8.41
C HIS A 82 -2.82 -10.64 -8.69
N GLN A 83 -2.54 -11.17 -9.88
CA GLN A 83 -2.83 -12.55 -10.27
C GLN A 83 -2.11 -13.55 -9.34
N ALA A 84 -0.80 -13.41 -9.16
CA ALA A 84 -0.03 -14.28 -8.28
C ALA A 84 -0.51 -14.21 -6.82
N PHE A 85 -0.82 -13.00 -6.34
CA PHE A 85 -1.33 -12.78 -5.00
C PHE A 85 -2.66 -13.50 -4.78
N CYS A 86 -3.64 -13.33 -5.67
CA CYS A 86 -4.92 -14.01 -5.54
C CYS A 86 -4.80 -15.54 -5.72
N ALA A 87 -3.96 -15.99 -6.67
CA ALA A 87 -3.70 -17.41 -6.90
C ALA A 87 -3.08 -18.11 -5.68
N SER A 88 -2.27 -17.40 -4.88
CA SER A 88 -1.71 -17.95 -3.62
C SER A 88 -2.77 -18.34 -2.58
N MET A 89 -4.02 -17.92 -2.79
CA MET A 89 -5.17 -18.22 -1.95
C MET A 89 -6.26 -19.00 -2.70
N ASP A 90 -5.93 -19.58 -3.86
CA ASP A 90 -6.86 -20.25 -4.78
C ASP A 90 -8.00 -19.33 -5.23
N MET A 91 -7.72 -18.05 -5.49
CA MET A 91 -8.68 -17.05 -5.94
C MET A 91 -8.20 -16.36 -7.22
N GLU A 92 -9.10 -15.65 -7.89
CA GLU A 92 -8.80 -14.85 -9.08
C GLU A 92 -8.80 -13.35 -8.74
N PRO A 93 -8.07 -12.50 -9.49
CA PRO A 93 -8.14 -11.06 -9.29
C PRO A 93 -9.52 -10.51 -9.66
N SER A 94 -10.06 -9.62 -8.83
CA SER A 94 -11.21 -8.83 -9.22
C SER A 94 -10.80 -7.84 -10.31
N GLU A 95 -11.50 -7.89 -11.44
CA GLU A 95 -11.29 -6.95 -12.55
C GLU A 95 -12.14 -5.67 -12.44
N GLY A 96 -12.89 -5.54 -11.34
CA GLY A 96 -13.76 -4.39 -11.07
C GLY A 96 -13.02 -3.14 -10.59
N GLU A 97 -13.82 -2.20 -10.09
CA GLU A 97 -13.33 -0.98 -9.45
C GLU A 97 -13.24 -1.13 -7.94
N GLY A 98 -12.13 -0.66 -7.38
CA GLY A 98 -11.95 -0.48 -5.94
C GLY A 98 -11.80 1.00 -5.59
N THR A 99 -12.39 1.43 -4.48
CA THR A 99 -12.11 2.74 -3.89
C THR A 99 -11.13 2.57 -2.73
N ILE A 100 -10.10 3.42 -2.72
CA ILE A 100 -9.02 3.44 -1.74
C ILE A 100 -9.02 4.82 -1.07
N GLU A 101 -8.88 4.82 0.25
CA GLU A 101 -8.83 6.04 1.06
C GLU A 101 -7.50 6.14 1.80
N GLY A 102 -7.02 7.37 2.03
CA GLY A 102 -5.79 7.62 2.77
C GLY A 102 -4.57 6.90 2.18
N PRO A 103 -3.63 6.40 3.00
CA PRO A 103 -2.42 5.73 2.53
C PRO A 103 -2.61 4.23 2.22
N ALA A 104 -3.83 3.70 2.29
CA ALA A 104 -4.09 2.28 2.12
C ALA A 104 -3.74 1.79 0.70
N ALA A 105 -3.39 0.52 0.59
CA ALA A 105 -3.29 -0.20 -0.67
C ALA A 105 -3.90 -1.58 -0.45
N GLY A 106 -4.34 -2.21 -1.53
CA GLY A 106 -4.88 -3.54 -1.39
C GLY A 106 -5.24 -4.24 -2.67
N TRP A 107 -5.54 -5.53 -2.51
CA TRP A 107 -5.97 -6.43 -3.57
C TRP A 107 -7.35 -6.96 -3.26
N VAL A 108 -8.19 -7.08 -4.29
CA VAL A 108 -9.51 -7.67 -4.17
C VAL A 108 -9.50 -8.95 -4.98
N CYS A 109 -9.62 -10.08 -4.29
CA CYS A 109 -9.71 -11.38 -4.93
C CYS A 109 -11.14 -11.89 -4.92
N THR A 110 -11.51 -12.65 -5.94
CA THR A 110 -12.82 -13.27 -6.12
C THR A 110 -12.72 -14.77 -6.35
N ARG A 111 -13.77 -15.50 -5.98
CA ARG A 111 -13.97 -16.89 -6.38
C ARG A 111 -15.45 -17.11 -6.66
N GLU A 112 -15.75 -17.92 -7.67
CA GLU A 112 -17.10 -18.47 -7.85
C GLU A 112 -17.40 -19.45 -6.71
N ASN A 113 -18.55 -19.27 -6.06
CA ASN A 113 -19.02 -20.26 -5.09
C ASN A 113 -19.38 -21.57 -5.81
N ALA A 114 -19.12 -22.71 -5.17
CA ALA A 114 -19.52 -24.01 -5.68
C ALA A 114 -21.04 -24.07 -5.97
N PRO A 115 -21.48 -24.79 -7.03
CA PRO A 115 -22.88 -24.88 -7.38
C PRO A 115 -23.69 -25.45 -6.20
N GLY A 116 -24.58 -24.63 -5.62
CA GLY A 116 -25.44 -25.01 -4.49
C GLY A 116 -25.31 -24.13 -3.24
N SER A 117 -24.26 -23.33 -3.13
CA SER A 117 -24.25 -22.14 -2.26
C SER A 117 -24.94 -21.01 -3.01
N CYS A 118 -25.80 -20.22 -2.37
CA CYS A 118 -26.50 -19.10 -3.01
C CYS A 118 -25.52 -18.32 -3.92
N VAL A 119 -25.76 -18.32 -5.24
CA VAL A 119 -24.82 -17.83 -6.26
C VAL A 119 -24.35 -16.44 -5.88
N GLY A 120 -23.09 -16.34 -5.47
CA GLY A 120 -22.48 -15.12 -4.97
C GLY A 120 -20.99 -15.18 -5.24
N ILE A 121 -20.41 -14.04 -5.61
CA ILE A 121 -18.97 -13.89 -5.76
C ILE A 121 -18.42 -13.54 -4.38
N GLN A 122 -17.54 -14.39 -3.81
CA GLN A 122 -16.87 -14.07 -2.55
C GLN A 122 -15.78 -13.04 -2.82
N HIS A 123 -15.92 -11.84 -2.25
CA HIS A 123 -14.92 -10.77 -2.35
C HIS A 123 -14.10 -10.67 -1.06
N ARG A 124 -12.78 -10.51 -1.18
CA ARG A 124 -11.91 -10.29 -0.03
C ARG A 124 -10.84 -9.24 -0.33
N SER A 125 -10.74 -8.23 0.54
CA SER A 125 -9.74 -7.17 0.48
C SER A 125 -8.55 -7.48 1.39
N PHE A 126 -7.35 -7.21 0.90
CA PHE A 126 -6.10 -7.42 1.63
C PHE A 126 -5.28 -6.14 1.65
N TYR A 127 -4.52 -5.90 2.72
CA TYR A 127 -3.71 -4.69 2.93
C TYR A 127 -2.25 -5.07 3.17
N PRO A 128 -1.28 -4.21 2.81
CA PRO A 128 0.13 -4.48 3.07
C PRO A 128 0.38 -4.59 4.59
N SER A 129 1.30 -5.48 4.96
CA SER A 129 1.68 -5.74 6.36
C SER A 129 2.76 -4.78 6.84
#